data_AF-A0A386ZMU1-F1
#
_entry.id   AF-A0A386ZMU1-F1
#
_cell.length_a   1.000
_cell.length_b   1.000
_cell.length_c   1.000
_cell.angle_alpha   90.00
_cell.angle_beta   90.00
_cell.angle_gamma   90.00
#
_symmetry.space_group_name_H-M   'P 1'
#
loop_
_entity.id
_entity.type
_entity.pdbx_description
1 polymer ?
#
loop_
_entity_poly.entity_id
_entity_poly.type
_entity_poly.pdbx_seq_one_letter_code
_entity_poly.pdbx_strand_id
1 'polypeptide(L)'
;MAERGWIDTKPVTAQMTLRAPRVALVIPAGPDWHLAARRALHAASQVWGGAGFVVVPYEDDGTVHATLLAAVREYDPDYVLRLREDLVGSNEQGNSDAGEVARQAISARCSDYRTATAASIAVPGLGDSRLSFFDAGGASLLTAVASFGEMVSSASVGAASGLNDCLGVAAASTWGQADQPIATDTSDGDEKIRRRAVYAILAGTPPNNIRGVTNLECDDSNLWSDFARTSIGLEAWSLLGPGPTPVLMVWGGSAADFALAMSWDRTYGQGTWIPDSWWSTALMQESVALGLQRVVQRAGDIGRQIVVTSMSLDLDRVQSLLSEVTARIAQAYPGGRAGEGDLSQFRVVAPQSLEFGRSNKWQYTVQGQYATQWSETVTDDGGSLEWETLPPIPAVDLTELRAVKRLSWQVEMSLPEHDIPGTRAVATSALLRRGEPLR
;
A
#
# COMPACT_ATOMS: atom_id res chain seq x y z
N MET A 1 15.54 56.21 0.91
CA MET A 1 16.44 55.19 0.33
C MET A 1 16.36 54.00 1.26
N ALA A 2 15.54 53.01 0.92
CA ALA A 2 15.54 51.75 1.65
C ALA A 2 16.77 50.96 1.20
N GLU A 3 17.61 50.56 2.14
CA GLU A 3 18.74 49.66 1.88
C GLU A 3 18.19 48.37 1.27
N ARG A 4 18.57 48.07 0.02
CA ARG A 4 18.33 46.74 -0.56
C ARG A 4 19.23 45.78 0.20
N GLY A 5 18.66 45.02 1.12
CA GLY A 5 19.34 43.92 1.79
C GLY A 5 19.97 42.99 0.75
N TRP A 6 21.19 42.56 1.03
CA TRP A 6 21.88 41.58 0.21
C TRP A 6 21.10 40.27 0.26
N ILE A 7 20.76 39.72 -0.90
CA ILE A 7 20.13 38.41 -1.01
C ILE A 7 21.20 37.38 -0.64
N ASP A 8 20.97 36.64 0.44
CA ASP A 8 21.84 35.54 0.88
C ASP A 8 21.54 34.32 0.01
N THR A 9 22.52 33.90 -0.79
CA THR A 9 22.42 32.70 -1.60
C THR A 9 23.23 31.59 -0.99
N LYS A 10 22.63 30.40 -0.86
CA LYS A 10 23.30 29.22 -0.29
C LYS A 10 23.18 28.04 -1.24
N PRO A 11 24.24 27.23 -1.42
CA PRO A 11 24.13 25.97 -2.12
C PRO A 11 23.31 25.00 -1.28
N VAL A 12 22.31 24.37 -1.89
CA VAL A 12 21.56 23.24 -1.35
C VAL A 12 21.74 22.03 -2.25
N THR A 13 21.73 20.84 -1.66
CA THR A 13 21.66 19.60 -2.42
C THR A 13 20.19 19.31 -2.70
N ALA A 14 19.79 19.28 -3.97
CA ALA A 14 18.49 18.76 -4.36
C ALA A 14 18.61 17.29 -4.73
N GLN A 15 17.54 16.55 -4.51
CA GLN A 15 17.43 15.15 -4.83
C GLN A 15 16.18 14.90 -5.67
N MET A 16 16.32 14.04 -6.68
CA MET A 16 15.25 13.61 -7.56
C MET A 16 15.11 12.09 -7.52
N THR A 17 13.87 11.63 -7.50
CA THR A 17 13.54 10.22 -7.61
C THR A 17 12.45 10.03 -8.66
N LEU A 18 12.62 9.03 -9.53
CA LEU A 18 11.57 8.59 -10.44
C LEU A 18 10.78 7.47 -9.79
N ARG A 19 9.46 7.59 -9.82
CA ARG A 19 8.57 6.61 -9.22
C ARG A 19 7.36 6.28 -10.08
N ALA A 20 6.77 5.13 -9.77
CA ALA A 20 5.44 4.80 -10.23
C ALA A 20 4.40 5.79 -9.68
N PRO A 21 3.26 5.95 -10.37
CA PRO A 21 2.18 6.79 -9.88
C PRO A 21 1.56 6.22 -8.61
N ARG A 22 1.20 7.12 -7.68
CA ARG A 22 0.38 6.90 -6.51
C ARG A 22 -1.06 7.21 -6.86
N VAL A 23 -1.96 6.28 -6.60
CA VAL A 23 -3.37 6.41 -7.00
C VAL A 23 -4.26 6.09 -5.81
N ALA A 24 -5.24 6.98 -5.56
CA ALA A 24 -6.33 6.74 -4.65
C ALA A 24 -7.57 6.30 -5.43
N LEU A 25 -8.02 5.06 -5.18
CA LEU A 25 -9.22 4.48 -5.79
C LEU A 25 -10.41 4.69 -4.85
N VAL A 26 -11.33 5.56 -5.24
CA VAL A 26 -12.50 5.96 -4.45
C VAL A 26 -13.66 4.99 -4.70
N ILE A 27 -14.20 4.39 -3.62
CA ILE A 27 -15.24 3.34 -3.67
C ILE A 27 -16.41 3.65 -2.70
N PRO A 28 -17.63 3.15 -2.94
CA PRO A 28 -18.72 3.31 -1.97
C PRO A 28 -18.48 2.49 -0.68
N ALA A 29 -18.86 3.06 0.47
CA ALA A 29 -18.74 2.44 1.80
C ALA A 29 -19.98 1.59 2.22
N GLY A 30 -20.94 1.40 1.31
CA GLY A 30 -22.20 0.70 1.58
C GLY A 30 -22.05 -0.81 1.89
N PRO A 31 -23.16 -1.57 2.00
CA PRO A 31 -23.16 -2.97 2.42
C PRO A 31 -22.20 -3.88 1.62
N ASP A 32 -22.05 -3.60 0.32
CA ASP A 32 -21.22 -4.37 -0.61
C ASP A 32 -19.79 -3.81 -0.78
N TRP A 33 -19.31 -2.97 0.16
CA TRP A 33 -17.99 -2.32 0.05
C TRP A 33 -16.85 -3.32 -0.15
N HIS A 34 -16.95 -4.54 0.40
CA HIS A 34 -15.95 -5.60 0.21
C HIS A 34 -15.75 -5.92 -1.27
N LEU A 35 -16.84 -6.10 -2.02
CA LEU A 35 -16.79 -6.37 -3.45
C LEU A 35 -16.22 -5.17 -4.22
N ALA A 36 -16.64 -3.96 -3.85
CA ALA A 36 -16.12 -2.72 -4.45
C ALA A 36 -14.60 -2.58 -4.23
N ALA A 37 -14.13 -2.83 -3.00
CA ALA A 37 -12.70 -2.82 -2.65
C ALA A 37 -11.93 -3.88 -3.43
N ARG A 38 -12.44 -5.11 -3.53
CA ARG A 38 -11.80 -6.16 -4.33
C ARG A 38 -11.75 -5.82 -5.82
N ARG A 39 -12.79 -5.18 -6.37
CA ARG A 39 -12.78 -4.70 -7.77
C ARG A 39 -11.72 -3.62 -7.97
N ALA A 40 -11.55 -2.72 -7.00
CA ALA A 40 -10.48 -1.73 -6.99
C ALA A 40 -9.08 -2.38 -6.97
N LEU A 41 -8.88 -3.36 -6.09
CA LEU A 41 -7.62 -4.09 -5.96
C LEU A 41 -7.31 -4.95 -7.18
N HIS A 42 -8.34 -5.52 -7.81
CA HIS A 42 -8.22 -6.20 -9.10
C HIS A 42 -7.73 -5.24 -10.18
N ALA A 43 -8.38 -4.07 -10.34
CA ALA A 43 -7.95 -3.05 -11.28
C ALA A 43 -6.50 -2.58 -11.01
N ALA A 44 -6.15 -2.38 -9.73
CA ALA A 44 -4.78 -2.05 -9.33
C ALA A 44 -3.79 -3.15 -9.72
N SER A 45 -4.13 -4.43 -9.53
CA SER A 45 -3.26 -5.57 -9.88
C SER A 45 -2.91 -5.65 -11.37
N GLN A 46 -3.74 -5.03 -12.23
CA GLN A 46 -3.52 -4.97 -13.67
C GLN A 46 -2.66 -3.79 -14.14
N VAL A 47 -2.22 -2.92 -13.22
CA VAL A 47 -1.49 -1.69 -13.55
C VAL A 47 -0.11 -1.69 -12.93
N TRP A 48 0.88 -1.10 -13.60
CA TRP A 48 2.22 -0.93 -13.05
C TRP A 48 2.25 -0.01 -11.83
N GLY A 49 2.98 -0.40 -10.80
CA GLY A 49 2.95 0.25 -9.49
C GLY A 49 1.64 0.09 -8.73
N GLY A 50 0.71 -0.73 -9.22
CA GLY A 50 -0.60 -0.94 -8.61
C GLY A 50 -0.56 -1.46 -7.17
N ALA A 51 0.48 -2.18 -6.78
CA ALA A 51 0.74 -2.54 -5.39
C ALA A 51 0.88 -1.32 -4.47
N GLY A 52 1.21 -0.15 -5.00
CA GLY A 52 1.29 1.09 -4.24
C GLY A 52 -0.05 1.80 -4.05
N PHE A 53 -1.11 1.42 -4.76
CA PHE A 53 -2.38 2.16 -4.75
C PHE A 53 -3.12 2.00 -3.43
N VAL A 54 -3.94 2.99 -3.07
CA VAL A 54 -4.79 2.97 -1.87
C VAL A 54 -6.27 2.95 -2.26
N VAL A 55 -7.11 2.39 -1.38
CA VAL A 55 -8.57 2.39 -1.53
C VAL A 55 -9.16 3.39 -0.54
N VAL A 56 -10.10 4.22 -1.00
CA VAL A 56 -10.71 5.30 -0.20
C VAL A 56 -12.24 5.18 -0.25
N PRO A 57 -12.89 4.62 0.78
CA PRO A 57 -14.34 4.60 0.88
C PRO A 57 -14.93 6.01 1.05
N TYR A 58 -16.09 6.23 0.43
CA TYR A 58 -16.96 7.38 0.68
C TYR A 58 -18.35 6.91 1.10
N GLU A 59 -18.97 7.65 2.02
CA GLU A 59 -20.33 7.41 2.52
C GLU A 59 -21.39 7.82 1.49
N ASP A 60 -22.65 7.46 1.71
CA ASP A 60 -23.76 7.76 0.77
C ASP A 60 -23.93 9.27 0.49
N ASP A 61 -23.53 10.13 1.44
CA ASP A 61 -23.54 11.59 1.30
C ASP A 61 -22.32 12.15 0.53
N GLY A 62 -21.42 11.27 0.08
CA GLY A 62 -20.19 11.63 -0.62
C GLY A 62 -19.03 12.04 0.29
N THR A 63 -19.18 11.92 1.62
CA THR A 63 -18.14 12.28 2.57
C THR A 63 -17.12 11.16 2.75
N VAL A 64 -15.90 11.53 3.13
CA VAL A 64 -14.82 10.61 3.52
C VAL A 64 -14.42 10.97 4.93
N HIS A 65 -14.18 9.96 5.77
CA HIS A 65 -13.79 10.18 7.16
C HIS A 65 -12.54 11.07 7.27
N ALA A 66 -12.55 12.04 8.19
CA ALA A 66 -11.51 13.08 8.29
C ALA A 66 -10.10 12.51 8.51
N THR A 67 -9.93 11.53 9.41
CA THR A 67 -8.64 10.83 9.60
C THR A 67 -8.16 10.13 8.34
N LEU A 68 -9.07 9.50 7.59
CA LEU A 68 -8.70 8.85 6.33
C LEU A 68 -8.27 9.88 5.28
N LEU A 69 -8.95 11.03 5.20
CA LEU A 69 -8.49 12.14 4.36
C LEU A 69 -7.10 12.65 4.76
N ALA A 70 -6.79 12.69 6.06
CA ALA A 70 -5.44 13.04 6.52
C ALA A 70 -4.40 11.99 6.06
N ALA A 71 -4.71 10.70 6.19
CA ALA A 71 -3.86 9.62 5.70
C ALA A 71 -3.63 9.68 4.19
N VAL A 72 -4.69 9.93 3.41
CA VAL A 72 -4.62 10.04 1.94
C VAL A 72 -3.83 11.29 1.52
N ARG A 73 -3.95 12.41 2.23
CA ARG A 73 -3.12 13.59 1.98
C ARG A 73 -1.64 13.29 2.20
N GLU A 74 -1.32 12.52 3.25
CA GLU A 74 0.07 12.18 3.53
C GLU A 74 0.64 11.16 2.52
N TYR A 75 -0.20 10.23 2.06
CA TYR A 75 0.12 9.33 0.95
C TYR A 75 0.46 10.10 -0.34
N ASP A 76 -0.14 11.29 -0.53
CA ASP A 76 0.13 12.21 -1.64
C ASP A 76 -0.12 11.56 -3.03
N PRO A 77 -1.38 11.22 -3.36
CA PRO A 77 -1.71 10.57 -4.62
C PRO A 77 -1.51 11.53 -5.80
N ASP A 78 -0.95 11.03 -6.90
CA ASP A 78 -0.90 11.77 -8.15
C ASP A 78 -2.27 11.83 -8.82
N TYR A 79 -3.08 10.79 -8.61
CA TYR A 79 -4.40 10.66 -9.18
C TYR A 79 -5.41 10.18 -8.15
N VAL A 80 -6.61 10.75 -8.22
CA VAL A 80 -7.78 10.26 -7.48
C VAL A 80 -8.82 9.81 -8.50
N LEU A 81 -9.19 8.54 -8.46
CA LEU A 81 -10.06 7.93 -9.43
C LEU A 81 -11.25 7.31 -8.72
N ARG A 82 -12.46 7.74 -9.08
CA ARG A 82 -13.70 7.12 -8.59
C ARG A 82 -14.08 5.95 -9.49
N LEU A 83 -14.21 4.76 -8.91
CA LEU A 83 -14.82 3.64 -9.60
C LEU A 83 -16.32 3.93 -9.72
N ARG A 84 -16.85 3.95 -10.94
CA ARG A 84 -18.25 4.32 -11.16
C ARG A 84 -19.17 3.29 -10.51
N GLU A 85 -20.30 3.74 -9.95
CA GLU A 85 -21.25 2.90 -9.20
C GLU A 85 -21.92 1.81 -10.05
N ASP A 86 -22.11 2.06 -11.35
CA ASP A 86 -22.60 1.09 -12.33
C ASP A 86 -21.64 -0.10 -12.52
N LEU A 87 -20.37 0.07 -12.13
CA LEU A 87 -19.35 -0.98 -12.11
C LEU A 87 -19.37 -1.82 -10.84
N VAL A 88 -20.14 -1.40 -9.82
CA VAL A 88 -20.27 -2.09 -8.53
C VAL A 88 -21.58 -2.90 -8.49
N GLY A 89 -22.66 -2.41 -9.11
CA GLY A 89 -24.02 -2.95 -8.91
C GLY A 89 -24.53 -4.08 -9.83
N SER A 90 -23.92 -4.38 -10.98
CA SER A 90 -24.50 -5.40 -11.88
C SER A 90 -23.82 -6.76 -11.74
N ASN A 91 -24.49 -7.71 -11.07
CA ASN A 91 -24.16 -9.14 -11.11
C ASN A 91 -24.51 -9.81 -12.46
N GLU A 92 -25.00 -9.06 -13.44
CA GLU A 92 -25.25 -9.61 -14.77
C GLU A 92 -23.93 -9.97 -15.43
N GLN A 93 -23.80 -11.26 -15.76
CA GLN A 93 -22.65 -12.01 -16.27
C GLN A 93 -21.96 -11.45 -17.54
N GLY A 94 -22.22 -10.21 -17.95
CA GLY A 94 -21.72 -9.61 -19.19
C GLY A 94 -20.89 -8.32 -19.05
N ASN A 95 -20.69 -7.77 -17.85
CA ASN A 95 -20.07 -6.45 -17.70
C ASN A 95 -18.53 -6.51 -17.48
N SER A 96 -17.80 -7.17 -18.40
CA SER A 96 -16.32 -7.10 -18.45
C SER A 96 -15.81 -5.67 -18.65
N ASP A 97 -16.68 -4.77 -19.10
CA ASP A 97 -16.36 -3.38 -19.45
C ASP A 97 -15.99 -2.53 -18.23
N ALA A 98 -16.44 -2.92 -17.04
CA ALA A 98 -16.23 -2.19 -15.80
C ALA A 98 -14.76 -2.10 -15.37
N GLY A 99 -14.16 -3.27 -15.13
CA GLY A 99 -12.75 -3.39 -14.77
C GLY A 99 -11.87 -2.86 -15.91
N GLU A 100 -12.30 -3.09 -17.15
CA GLU A 100 -11.63 -2.60 -18.35
C GLU A 100 -11.63 -1.07 -18.44
N VAL A 101 -12.75 -0.39 -18.20
CA VAL A 101 -12.83 1.08 -18.19
C VAL A 101 -11.99 1.67 -17.06
N ALA A 102 -12.03 1.08 -15.85
CA ALA A 102 -11.18 1.53 -14.75
C ALA A 102 -9.69 1.34 -15.12
N ARG A 103 -9.33 0.19 -15.67
CA ARG A 103 -7.98 -0.12 -16.16
C ARG A 103 -7.54 0.86 -17.23
N GLN A 104 -8.38 1.15 -18.22
CA GLN A 104 -8.13 2.13 -19.27
C GLN A 104 -8.00 3.56 -18.73
N ALA A 105 -8.83 3.96 -17.76
CA ALA A 105 -8.74 5.26 -17.12
C ALA A 105 -7.43 5.43 -16.34
N ILE A 106 -6.99 4.37 -15.65
CA ILE A 106 -5.70 4.34 -14.96
C ILE A 106 -4.56 4.34 -15.98
N SER A 107 -4.57 3.43 -16.95
CA SER A 107 -3.57 3.29 -18.04
C SER A 107 -3.45 4.56 -18.90
N ALA A 108 -4.52 5.32 -19.10
CA ALA A 108 -4.45 6.61 -19.78
C ALA A 108 -3.65 7.68 -19.00
N ARG A 109 -3.41 7.46 -17.71
CA ARG A 109 -2.76 8.41 -16.78
C ARG A 109 -1.44 7.88 -16.22
N CYS A 110 -1.31 6.56 -16.17
CA CYS A 110 -0.15 5.81 -15.68
C CYS A 110 0.60 5.21 -16.86
N SER A 111 1.92 5.08 -16.76
CA SER A 111 2.70 4.39 -17.80
C SER A 111 2.28 2.93 -18.01
N ASP A 112 2.24 2.46 -19.25
CA ASP A 112 1.85 1.10 -19.67
C ASP A 112 2.98 0.04 -19.59
N TYR A 113 3.94 0.12 -18.64
CA TYR A 113 5.16 -0.73 -18.62
C TYR A 113 5.28 -1.71 -17.44
N ARG A 114 5.97 -2.84 -17.62
CA ARG A 114 6.53 -3.81 -16.63
C ARG A 114 7.65 -4.62 -17.26
N THR A 115 8.73 -4.97 -16.57
CA THR A 115 9.93 -5.63 -17.13
C THR A 115 9.77 -7.09 -17.64
N ALA A 116 10.68 -7.55 -18.51
CA ALA A 116 10.88 -8.94 -18.95
C ALA A 116 12.16 -9.58 -18.35
N THR A 117 12.12 -10.88 -18.12
CA THR A 117 13.06 -11.78 -17.37
C THR A 117 14.47 -11.91 -18.00
N ALA A 118 15.57 -12.39 -17.38
CA ALA A 118 15.80 -13.37 -16.30
C ALA A 118 17.21 -13.26 -15.63
N ALA A 119 17.36 -13.97 -14.49
CA ALA A 119 18.57 -14.45 -13.77
C ALA A 119 18.97 -13.74 -12.45
N SER A 120 18.75 -14.50 -11.38
CA SER A 120 19.02 -14.26 -9.95
C SER A 120 20.48 -13.91 -9.63
N ILE A 121 20.69 -12.83 -8.88
CA ILE A 121 21.86 -12.64 -8.01
C ILE A 121 21.35 -12.00 -6.71
N ALA A 122 21.55 -12.70 -5.59
CA ALA A 122 21.17 -12.23 -4.26
C ALA A 122 22.01 -11.02 -3.82
N VAL A 123 21.34 -9.96 -3.38
CA VAL A 123 21.95 -8.87 -2.60
C VAL A 123 21.56 -9.05 -1.13
N PRO A 124 22.47 -8.91 -0.15
CA PRO A 124 22.12 -9.07 1.25
C PRO A 124 21.35 -7.86 1.81
N GLY A 125 20.12 -8.12 2.25
CA GLY A 125 19.60 -7.75 3.57
C GLY A 125 19.34 -6.28 3.90
N LEU A 126 18.08 -5.86 3.75
CA LEU A 126 17.44 -4.93 4.68
C LEU A 126 16.13 -5.58 5.15
N GLY A 127 16.13 -6.00 6.42
CA GLY A 127 14.99 -6.67 7.05
C GLY A 127 13.80 -5.75 7.30
N ASP A 128 12.64 -6.40 7.43
CA ASP A 128 11.46 -5.98 8.20
C ASP A 128 10.47 -4.99 7.60
N SER A 129 10.10 -5.19 6.34
CA SER A 129 8.70 -4.94 5.94
C SER A 129 8.18 -6.14 5.16
N ARG A 130 6.86 -6.30 5.02
CA ARG A 130 6.22 -7.40 4.27
C ARG A 130 6.85 -7.70 2.89
N LEU A 131 7.62 -6.75 2.34
CA LEU A 131 8.38 -6.85 1.10
C LEU A 131 9.56 -7.82 1.14
N SER A 132 10.11 -8.18 2.31
CA SER A 132 11.24 -9.13 2.39
C SER A 132 10.90 -10.53 1.88
N PHE A 133 9.60 -10.88 1.76
CA PHE A 133 9.15 -12.17 1.24
C PHE A 133 8.87 -12.16 -0.26
N PHE A 134 8.73 -10.99 -0.87
CA PHE A 134 8.62 -10.81 -2.31
C PHE A 134 9.81 -9.95 -2.76
N ASP A 135 10.99 -10.53 -2.68
CA ASP A 135 12.22 -9.91 -3.16
C ASP A 135 12.13 -9.71 -4.67
N ALA A 136 11.84 -8.48 -5.08
CA ALA A 136 11.95 -8.03 -6.47
C ALA A 136 13.36 -7.48 -6.77
N GLY A 137 14.35 -7.77 -5.92
CA GLY A 137 15.75 -7.46 -6.12
C GLY A 137 16.36 -8.26 -7.26
N GLY A 138 16.09 -7.83 -8.49
CA GLY A 138 16.80 -8.28 -9.68
C GLY A 138 16.83 -7.15 -10.69
N ALA A 139 18.01 -6.82 -11.22
CA ALA A 139 18.14 -5.92 -12.36
C ALA A 139 17.33 -6.48 -13.52
N SER A 140 16.17 -5.92 -13.84
CA SER A 140 15.32 -6.43 -14.93
C SER A 140 14.74 -5.32 -15.81
N LEU A 141 14.47 -5.70 -17.07
CA LEU A 141 14.33 -4.88 -18.30
C LEU A 141 12.90 -4.38 -18.59
N LEU A 142 12.55 -3.09 -18.51
CA LEU A 142 11.15 -2.60 -18.67
C LEU A 142 10.47 -3.10 -19.99
N THR A 143 9.28 -3.70 -19.94
CA THR A 143 8.50 -4.31 -21.04
C THR A 143 7.07 -3.75 -21.04
N ALA A 144 6.21 -4.01 -22.03
CA ALA A 144 4.84 -3.45 -22.06
C ALA A 144 3.81 -4.36 -21.35
N VAL A 145 2.79 -3.79 -20.69
CA VAL A 145 1.71 -4.54 -19.99
C VAL A 145 1.01 -5.54 -20.91
N ALA A 146 0.82 -5.20 -22.19
CA ALA A 146 0.19 -6.06 -23.18
C ALA A 146 1.01 -7.32 -23.52
N SER A 147 2.33 -7.30 -23.30
CA SER A 147 3.24 -8.43 -23.59
C SER A 147 3.29 -9.45 -22.45
N PHE A 148 2.63 -9.19 -21.33
CA PHE A 148 2.69 -10.01 -20.13
C PHE A 148 1.98 -11.36 -20.27
N GLY A 149 0.90 -11.40 -21.07
CA GLY A 149 0.17 -12.65 -21.35
C GLY A 149 1.00 -13.71 -22.05
N GLU A 150 2.10 -13.31 -22.70
CA GLU A 150 2.96 -14.21 -23.49
C GLU A 150 4.27 -14.58 -22.77
N MET A 151 4.79 -13.74 -21.86
CA MET A 151 6.15 -13.87 -21.32
C MET A 151 6.26 -14.50 -19.93
N VAL A 152 5.20 -14.43 -19.12
CA VAL A 152 5.19 -14.98 -17.75
C VAL A 152 4.23 -16.16 -17.70
N SER A 153 4.67 -17.31 -18.21
CA SER A 153 3.99 -18.59 -17.98
C SER A 153 4.06 -19.06 -16.52
N SER A 154 4.81 -18.36 -15.64
CA SER A 154 4.86 -18.68 -14.22
C SER A 154 3.59 -18.16 -13.54
N ALA A 155 2.77 -19.10 -13.09
CA ALA A 155 1.55 -18.84 -12.36
C ALA A 155 1.81 -17.93 -11.13
N SER A 156 0.97 -16.93 -10.87
CA SER A 156 1.07 -16.04 -9.70
C SER A 156 -0.02 -16.29 -8.69
N VAL A 157 0.32 -16.02 -7.43
CA VAL A 157 -0.62 -16.19 -6.33
C VAL A 157 -1.32 -14.86 -6.04
N GLY A 158 -2.64 -14.86 -6.13
CA GLY A 158 -3.48 -13.77 -5.66
C GLY A 158 -4.73 -14.28 -4.98
N ALA A 159 -5.58 -13.36 -4.53
CA ALA A 159 -6.85 -13.71 -3.92
C ALA A 159 -7.78 -14.44 -4.92
N ALA A 160 -8.39 -15.54 -4.48
CA ALA A 160 -9.35 -16.27 -5.29
C ALA A 160 -10.60 -15.42 -5.57
N SER A 161 -11.09 -15.43 -6.81
CA SER A 161 -12.21 -14.60 -7.27
C SER A 161 -13.50 -14.77 -6.44
N GLY A 162 -13.76 -15.98 -5.95
CA GLY A 162 -14.94 -16.31 -5.13
C GLY A 162 -14.84 -15.98 -3.63
N LEU A 163 -13.72 -15.43 -3.14
CA LEU A 163 -13.60 -15.02 -1.75
C LEU A 163 -14.39 -13.74 -1.46
N ASN A 164 -15.57 -13.86 -0.87
CA ASN A 164 -16.24 -12.68 -0.32
C ASN A 164 -15.83 -12.46 1.13
N ASP A 165 -16.32 -11.38 1.75
CA ASP A 165 -15.98 -10.95 3.11
C ASP A 165 -14.60 -10.27 3.31
N CYS A 166 -14.30 -9.97 4.58
CA CYS A 166 -13.07 -9.30 5.01
C CYS A 166 -11.79 -10.07 4.65
N LEU A 167 -11.83 -11.41 4.64
CA LEU A 167 -10.71 -12.25 4.22
C LEU A 167 -10.39 -12.06 2.73
N GLY A 168 -11.42 -11.96 1.89
CA GLY A 168 -11.23 -11.66 0.46
C GLY A 168 -10.56 -10.31 0.22
N VAL A 169 -10.98 -9.28 0.95
CA VAL A 169 -10.36 -7.93 0.89
C VAL A 169 -8.92 -7.98 1.40
N ALA A 170 -8.66 -8.61 2.56
CA ALA A 170 -7.34 -8.68 3.15
C ALA A 170 -6.35 -9.50 2.29
N ALA A 171 -6.81 -10.59 1.69
CA ALA A 171 -6.02 -11.38 0.75
C ALA A 171 -5.69 -10.57 -0.50
N ALA A 172 -6.69 -9.89 -1.09
CA ALA A 172 -6.50 -9.07 -2.29
C ALA A 172 -5.57 -7.87 -2.02
N SER A 173 -5.63 -7.26 -0.84
CA SER A 173 -4.74 -6.15 -0.47
C SER A 173 -3.32 -6.61 -0.16
N THR A 174 -3.12 -7.88 0.21
CA THR A 174 -1.80 -8.42 0.54
C THR A 174 -1.11 -8.99 -0.69
N TRP A 175 -1.82 -9.79 -1.50
CA TRP A 175 -1.24 -10.55 -2.61
C TRP A 175 -1.66 -10.03 -3.99
N GLY A 176 -2.61 -9.10 -4.07
CA GLY A 176 -3.22 -8.70 -5.34
C GLY A 176 -4.32 -9.68 -5.78
N GLN A 177 -4.92 -9.39 -6.93
CA GLN A 177 -6.04 -10.13 -7.47
C GLN A 177 -6.10 -10.07 -9.00
N ALA A 178 -5.62 -11.14 -9.66
CA ALA A 178 -5.61 -11.27 -11.11
C ALA A 178 -7.01 -11.46 -11.69
N ASP A 179 -7.82 -12.30 -11.07
CA ASP A 179 -9.16 -12.64 -11.57
C ASP A 179 -10.22 -11.67 -11.05
N GLN A 180 -11.22 -11.36 -11.89
CA GLN A 180 -12.32 -10.48 -11.50
C GLN A 180 -13.07 -11.06 -10.27
N PRO A 181 -13.29 -10.28 -9.21
CA PRO A 181 -14.05 -10.75 -8.05
C PRO A 181 -15.51 -10.99 -8.43
N ILE A 182 -16.07 -12.09 -7.94
CA ILE A 182 -17.45 -12.49 -8.18
C ILE A 182 -18.21 -12.41 -6.85
N ALA A 183 -19.39 -11.79 -6.87
CA ALA A 183 -20.32 -11.89 -5.76
C ALA A 183 -20.81 -13.33 -5.66
N THR A 184 -20.48 -14.00 -4.57
CA THR A 184 -20.89 -15.37 -4.27
C THR A 184 -21.48 -15.39 -2.87
N ASP A 185 -22.61 -16.07 -2.73
CA ASP A 185 -23.26 -16.30 -1.43
C ASP A 185 -22.56 -17.43 -0.64
N THR A 186 -21.49 -18.02 -1.17
CA THR A 186 -20.80 -19.14 -0.54
C THR A 186 -19.96 -18.64 0.64
N SER A 187 -20.54 -18.69 1.84
CA SER A 187 -19.91 -18.23 3.09
C SER A 187 -18.86 -19.18 3.65
N ASP A 188 -18.84 -20.45 3.29
CA ASP A 188 -18.14 -21.44 4.12
C ASP A 188 -17.00 -22.14 3.37
N GLY A 189 -15.90 -21.41 3.16
CA GLY A 189 -14.61 -22.05 2.94
C GLY A 189 -14.19 -22.86 4.17
N ASP A 190 -13.37 -23.90 4.01
CA ASP A 190 -12.83 -24.70 5.12
C ASP A 190 -12.20 -23.78 6.18
N GLU A 191 -12.73 -23.79 7.40
CA GLU A 191 -12.28 -22.96 8.52
C GLU A 191 -10.78 -23.14 8.80
N LYS A 192 -10.21 -24.34 8.55
CA LYS A 192 -8.77 -24.57 8.68
C LYS A 192 -7.96 -23.81 7.62
N ILE A 193 -8.50 -23.66 6.42
CA ILE A 193 -7.89 -22.88 5.34
C ILE A 193 -7.99 -21.39 5.67
N ARG A 194 -9.17 -20.91 6.10
CA ARG A 194 -9.40 -19.51 6.53
C ARG A 194 -8.44 -19.12 7.66
N ARG A 195 -8.31 -19.98 8.67
CA ARG A 195 -7.41 -19.79 9.81
C ARG A 195 -5.94 -19.61 9.39
N ARG A 196 -5.46 -20.49 8.51
CA ARG A 196 -4.09 -20.42 7.97
C ARG A 196 -3.86 -19.14 7.17
N ALA A 197 -4.85 -18.72 6.39
CA ALA A 197 -4.76 -17.47 5.64
C ALA A 197 -4.70 -16.24 6.54
N VAL A 198 -5.51 -16.17 7.61
CA VAL A 198 -5.44 -15.07 8.59
C VAL A 198 -4.06 -14.99 9.24
N TYR A 199 -3.52 -16.12 9.68
CA TYR A 199 -2.14 -16.17 10.18
C TYR A 199 -1.15 -15.64 9.12
N ALA A 200 -1.23 -16.13 7.88
CA ALA A 200 -0.29 -15.75 6.83
C ALA A 200 -0.35 -14.25 6.51
N ILE A 201 -1.55 -13.67 6.43
CA ILE A 201 -1.76 -12.25 6.19
C ILE A 201 -1.14 -11.42 7.33
N LEU A 202 -1.46 -11.73 8.59
CA LEU A 202 -0.96 -10.97 9.74
C LEU A 202 0.55 -11.14 9.96
N ALA A 203 1.05 -12.36 9.81
CA ALA A 203 2.47 -12.67 9.92
C ALA A 203 3.28 -12.12 8.73
N GLY A 204 2.62 -11.77 7.62
CA GLY A 204 3.27 -11.35 6.38
C GLY A 204 4.02 -12.50 5.70
N THR A 205 3.63 -13.75 5.93
CA THR A 205 4.29 -14.91 5.33
C THR A 205 3.69 -15.25 3.96
N PRO A 206 4.44 -15.94 3.09
CA PRO A 206 3.92 -16.43 1.83
C PRO A 206 2.66 -17.29 2.01
N PRO A 207 1.71 -17.21 1.06
CA PRO A 207 0.49 -18.00 1.07
C PRO A 207 0.75 -19.48 0.74
N ASN A 208 1.25 -20.25 1.70
CA ASN A 208 1.49 -21.69 1.51
C ASN A 208 0.28 -22.51 1.99
N ASN A 209 -0.18 -23.49 1.20
CA ASN A 209 -1.25 -24.42 1.56
C ASN A 209 -2.60 -23.75 1.92
N ILE A 210 -2.99 -22.67 1.21
CA ILE A 210 -4.25 -21.95 1.44
C ILE A 210 -5.10 -21.81 0.15
N ARG A 211 -5.04 -22.78 -0.76
CA ARG A 211 -5.90 -22.81 -1.95
C ARG A 211 -7.37 -22.68 -1.57
N GLY A 212 -8.12 -21.91 -2.35
CA GLY A 212 -9.48 -21.50 -2.03
C GLY A 212 -9.52 -20.13 -1.37
N VAL A 213 -8.46 -19.74 -0.65
CA VAL A 213 -8.18 -18.32 -0.38
C VAL A 213 -7.37 -17.72 -1.52
N THR A 214 -6.43 -18.48 -2.05
CA THR A 214 -5.65 -18.10 -3.22
C THR A 214 -6.14 -18.79 -4.49
N ASN A 215 -5.93 -18.14 -5.64
CA ASN A 215 -6.24 -18.68 -6.97
C ASN A 215 -5.39 -19.91 -7.33
N LEU A 216 -4.21 -20.06 -6.70
CA LEU A 216 -3.30 -21.18 -6.90
C LEU A 216 -2.90 -21.84 -5.59
N GLU A 217 -2.61 -23.14 -5.70
CA GLU A 217 -1.88 -23.92 -4.70
C GLU A 217 -0.40 -23.85 -5.06
N CYS A 218 0.47 -23.58 -4.09
CA CYS A 218 1.88 -23.77 -4.31
C CYS A 218 2.57 -24.38 -3.10
N ASP A 219 3.25 -25.49 -3.37
CA ASP A 219 4.22 -26.09 -2.46
C ASP A 219 5.59 -25.40 -2.59
N ASP A 220 5.78 -24.59 -3.64
CA ASP A 220 7.01 -23.86 -3.93
C ASP A 220 6.91 -22.42 -3.41
N SER A 221 7.81 -22.05 -2.50
CA SER A 221 7.85 -20.74 -1.86
C SER A 221 8.22 -19.59 -2.80
N ASN A 222 8.51 -19.87 -4.07
CA ASN A 222 9.04 -18.91 -5.03
C ASN A 222 8.00 -18.24 -5.94
N LEU A 223 6.70 -18.43 -5.70
CA LEU A 223 5.70 -17.76 -6.53
C LEU A 223 5.59 -16.28 -6.22
N TRP A 224 5.47 -15.50 -7.30
CA TRP A 224 5.22 -14.08 -7.21
C TRP A 224 3.75 -13.84 -6.92
N SER A 225 3.47 -12.87 -6.05
CA SER A 225 2.11 -12.40 -5.88
C SER A 225 1.64 -11.60 -7.11
N ASP A 226 0.34 -11.48 -7.32
CA ASP A 226 -0.22 -10.60 -8.36
C ASP A 226 0.25 -9.16 -8.19
N PHE A 227 0.42 -8.70 -6.94
CA PHE A 227 1.01 -7.40 -6.65
C PHE A 227 2.52 -7.33 -6.89
N ALA A 228 3.29 -8.37 -6.60
CA ALA A 228 4.72 -8.40 -6.94
C ALA A 228 4.92 -8.22 -8.45
N ARG A 229 4.01 -8.77 -9.28
CA ARG A 229 4.04 -8.50 -10.72
C ARG A 229 3.87 -7.02 -11.06
N THR A 230 3.14 -6.25 -10.25
CA THR A 230 2.96 -4.80 -10.47
C THR A 230 4.20 -3.98 -10.16
N SER A 231 5.11 -4.50 -9.33
CA SER A 231 6.33 -3.80 -8.92
C SER A 231 7.55 -4.18 -9.75
N ILE A 232 7.36 -4.88 -10.86
CA ILE A 232 8.45 -5.28 -11.73
C ILE A 232 9.16 -4.03 -12.30
N GLY A 233 10.49 -3.96 -12.12
CA GLY A 233 11.31 -2.79 -12.46
C GLY A 233 11.21 -1.63 -11.46
N LEU A 234 10.49 -1.86 -10.36
CA LEU A 234 10.40 -0.94 -9.24
C LEU A 234 11.15 -1.52 -8.05
N GLU A 235 11.80 -0.65 -7.30
CA GLU A 235 12.39 -0.94 -6.00
C GLU A 235 11.59 -0.17 -4.95
N ALA A 236 11.39 -0.80 -3.81
CA ALA A 236 10.77 -0.16 -2.68
C ALA A 236 11.83 0.67 -1.94
N TRP A 237 11.67 1.98 -1.93
CA TRP A 237 12.62 2.93 -1.35
C TRP A 237 11.91 3.78 -0.30
N SER A 238 12.64 4.15 0.77
CA SER A 238 12.15 5.10 1.76
C SER A 238 13.23 6.10 2.15
N LEU A 239 12.81 7.36 2.34
CA LEU A 239 13.68 8.37 2.92
C LEU A 239 13.65 8.22 4.44
N LEU A 240 14.75 7.78 5.03
CA LEU A 240 14.90 7.71 6.49
C LEU A 240 14.79 9.13 7.07
N GLY A 241 13.98 9.29 8.11
CA GLY A 241 13.94 10.54 8.86
C GLY A 241 14.08 10.37 10.36
N PRO A 242 13.83 11.44 11.14
CA PRO A 242 14.09 11.45 12.57
C PRO A 242 13.10 10.53 13.29
N GLY A 243 13.60 9.39 13.74
CA GLY A 243 12.84 8.40 14.49
C GLY A 243 12.04 7.44 13.62
N PRO A 244 11.69 6.27 14.15
CA PRO A 244 10.96 5.27 13.40
C PRO A 244 9.45 5.54 13.39
N THR A 245 8.80 5.34 12.25
CA THR A 245 7.32 5.38 12.14
C THR A 245 6.72 4.16 12.83
N PRO A 246 5.70 4.31 13.71
CA PRO A 246 5.11 3.17 14.41
C PRO A 246 4.47 2.17 13.45
N VAL A 247 4.35 0.93 13.93
CA VAL A 247 3.49 -0.08 13.29
C VAL A 247 2.04 0.26 13.63
N LEU A 248 1.19 0.41 12.62
CA LEU A 248 -0.23 0.70 12.83
C LEU A 248 -1.06 -0.56 12.69
N MET A 249 -1.84 -0.86 13.71
CA MET A 249 -2.92 -1.84 13.68
C MET A 249 -4.26 -1.12 13.71
N VAL A 250 -5.10 -1.38 12.72
CA VAL A 250 -6.47 -0.86 12.68
C VAL A 250 -7.42 -2.03 12.87
N TRP A 251 -8.16 -1.99 13.97
CA TRP A 251 -9.15 -3.00 14.32
C TRP A 251 -10.54 -2.50 13.95
N GLY A 252 -11.33 -3.30 13.25
CA GLY A 252 -12.73 -2.98 12.95
C GLY A 252 -13.22 -3.53 11.62
N GLY A 253 -14.53 -3.72 11.50
CA GLY A 253 -15.16 -4.30 10.31
C GLY A 253 -15.57 -3.32 9.21
N SER A 254 -15.32 -2.01 9.35
CA SER A 254 -15.76 -1.01 8.36
C SER A 254 -14.80 -0.86 7.18
N ALA A 255 -15.30 -0.31 6.07
CA ALA A 255 -14.45 0.07 4.94
C ALA A 255 -13.37 1.09 5.34
N ALA A 256 -13.69 2.01 6.26
CA ALA A 256 -12.78 3.04 6.74
C ALA A 256 -11.63 2.47 7.56
N ASP A 257 -11.87 1.42 8.36
CA ASP A 257 -10.82 0.68 9.09
C ASP A 257 -9.81 0.06 8.13
N PHE A 258 -10.32 -0.67 7.13
CA PHE A 258 -9.50 -1.27 6.08
C PHE A 258 -8.68 -0.21 5.34
N ALA A 259 -9.33 0.86 4.89
CA ALA A 259 -8.70 1.91 4.12
C ALA A 259 -7.61 2.67 4.90
N LEU A 260 -7.81 2.91 6.20
CA LEU A 260 -6.80 3.54 7.05
C LEU A 260 -5.56 2.64 7.18
N ALA A 261 -5.76 1.34 7.48
CA ALA A 261 -4.65 0.39 7.56
C ALA A 261 -3.90 0.28 6.22
N MET A 262 -4.63 0.18 5.11
CA MET A 262 -4.03 0.11 3.78
C MET A 262 -3.26 1.39 3.43
N SER A 263 -3.83 2.56 3.71
CA SER A 263 -3.16 3.85 3.45
C SER A 263 -1.88 3.97 4.26
N TRP A 264 -1.89 3.54 5.53
CA TRP A 264 -0.68 3.48 6.36
C TRP A 264 0.33 2.47 5.82
N ASP A 265 -0.11 1.30 5.38
CA ASP A 265 0.77 0.29 4.80
C ASP A 265 1.44 0.78 3.52
N ARG A 266 0.68 1.41 2.61
CA ARG A 266 1.26 1.94 1.36
C ARG A 266 2.12 3.17 1.56
N THR A 267 1.88 3.93 2.63
CA THR A 267 2.69 5.11 2.96
C THR A 267 3.93 4.75 3.77
N TYR A 268 3.85 3.80 4.71
CA TYR A 268 4.90 3.55 5.72
C TYR A 268 5.34 2.08 5.84
N GLY A 269 4.73 1.15 5.09
CA GLY A 269 5.09 -0.26 5.01
C GLY A 269 4.67 -1.13 6.20
N GLN A 270 3.90 -0.58 7.15
CA GLN A 270 3.64 -1.18 8.47
C GLN A 270 2.17 -1.06 8.91
N GLY A 271 1.23 -1.16 7.98
CA GLY A 271 -0.20 -1.08 8.26
C GLY A 271 -0.84 -2.48 8.29
N THR A 272 -1.58 -2.80 9.36
CA THR A 272 -2.28 -4.07 9.50
C THR A 272 -3.74 -3.85 9.83
N TRP A 273 -4.62 -4.41 9.02
CA TRP A 273 -6.07 -4.42 9.27
C TRP A 273 -6.49 -5.73 9.95
N ILE A 274 -7.35 -5.61 10.97
CA ILE A 274 -7.89 -6.73 11.73
C ILE A 274 -9.42 -6.58 11.80
N PRO A 275 -10.18 -7.30 10.96
CA PRO A 275 -11.63 -7.26 10.97
C PRO A 275 -12.20 -7.91 12.24
N ASP A 276 -13.28 -7.35 12.78
CA ASP A 276 -13.98 -7.91 13.96
C ASP A 276 -14.45 -9.35 13.73
N SER A 277 -14.79 -9.70 12.49
CA SER A 277 -15.23 -11.04 12.11
C SER A 277 -14.16 -12.10 12.38
N TRP A 278 -12.87 -11.75 12.39
CA TRP A 278 -11.78 -12.68 12.71
C TRP A 278 -11.65 -12.96 14.20
N TRP A 279 -12.33 -12.20 15.07
CA TRP A 279 -12.32 -12.42 16.52
C TRP A 279 -13.59 -13.11 17.03
N SER A 280 -14.40 -13.66 16.12
CA SER A 280 -15.71 -14.25 16.43
C SER A 280 -15.66 -15.69 16.97
N THR A 281 -14.67 -16.49 16.54
CA THR A 281 -14.54 -17.91 16.92
C THR A 281 -13.23 -18.19 17.65
N ALA A 282 -13.22 -19.16 18.57
CA ALA A 282 -12.01 -19.51 19.31
C ALA A 282 -10.84 -19.94 18.41
N LEU A 283 -11.14 -20.61 17.28
CA LEU A 283 -10.14 -21.06 16.31
C LEU A 283 -9.53 -19.88 15.54
N MET A 284 -10.33 -18.88 15.15
CA MET A 284 -9.81 -17.69 14.48
C MET A 284 -9.05 -16.79 15.43
N GLN A 285 -9.53 -16.64 16.67
CA GLN A 285 -8.84 -15.92 17.75
C GLN A 285 -7.43 -16.47 18.00
N GLU A 286 -7.23 -17.79 17.93
CA GLU A 286 -5.91 -18.41 18.03
C GLU A 286 -4.98 -17.92 16.91
N SER A 287 -5.43 -17.92 15.66
CA SER A 287 -4.57 -17.47 14.55
C SER A 287 -4.36 -15.98 14.46
N VAL A 288 -5.33 -15.17 14.90
CA VAL A 288 -5.11 -13.74 15.09
C VAL A 288 -4.03 -13.51 16.15
N ALA A 289 -4.10 -14.20 17.30
CA ALA A 289 -3.07 -14.10 18.34
C ALA A 289 -1.67 -14.50 17.84
N LEU A 290 -1.55 -15.62 17.12
CA LEU A 290 -0.30 -16.07 16.51
C LEU A 290 0.26 -15.08 15.47
N GLY A 291 -0.62 -14.55 14.62
CA GLY A 291 -0.25 -13.55 13.61
C GLY A 291 0.22 -12.25 14.25
N LEU A 292 -0.47 -11.79 15.30
CA LEU A 292 -0.12 -10.59 16.04
C LEU A 292 1.18 -10.72 16.83
N GLN A 293 1.47 -11.90 17.38
CA GLN A 293 2.78 -12.16 17.99
C GLN A 293 3.91 -11.95 16.98
N ARG A 294 3.73 -12.32 15.70
CA ARG A 294 4.71 -12.04 14.64
C ARG A 294 4.82 -10.55 14.31
N VAL A 295 3.74 -9.79 14.42
CA VAL A 295 3.82 -8.33 14.28
C VAL A 295 4.59 -7.71 15.45
N VAL A 296 4.33 -8.17 16.67
CA VAL A 296 5.04 -7.72 17.89
C VAL A 296 6.54 -8.03 17.82
N GLN A 297 6.89 -9.25 17.40
CA GLN A 297 8.27 -9.64 17.20
C GLN A 297 8.97 -8.71 16.20
N ARG A 298 8.37 -8.54 15.00
CA ARG A 298 8.93 -7.64 13.97
C ARG A 298 9.06 -6.22 14.48
N ALA A 299 8.05 -5.66 15.14
CA ALA A 299 8.11 -4.32 15.71
C ALA A 299 9.27 -4.18 16.71
N GLY A 300 9.47 -5.19 17.57
CA GLY A 300 10.60 -5.25 18.51
C GLY A 300 11.97 -5.30 17.81
N ASP A 301 12.09 -6.12 16.75
CA ASP A 301 13.34 -6.30 15.99
C ASP A 301 13.82 -4.98 15.35
N ILE A 302 12.89 -4.09 14.97
CA ILE A 302 13.19 -2.75 14.43
C ILE A 302 12.97 -1.60 15.43
N GLY A 303 12.77 -1.89 16.72
CA GLY A 303 12.66 -0.89 17.78
C GLY A 303 11.46 0.06 17.62
N ARG A 304 10.32 -0.44 17.12
CA ARG A 304 9.12 0.35 16.83
C ARG A 304 8.03 0.15 17.85
N GLN A 305 7.30 1.23 18.16
CA GLN A 305 6.05 1.16 18.91
C GLN A 305 4.94 0.60 18.02
N ILE A 306 3.94 -0.02 18.66
CA ILE A 306 2.74 -0.51 18.00
C ILE A 306 1.57 0.35 18.43
N VAL A 307 0.98 1.05 17.46
CA VAL A 307 -0.20 1.87 17.68
C VAL A 307 -1.43 1.09 17.22
N VAL A 308 -2.46 1.03 18.07
CA VAL A 308 -3.72 0.35 17.78
C VAL A 308 -4.85 1.39 17.76
N THR A 309 -5.70 1.34 16.75
CA THR A 309 -6.82 2.27 16.58
C THR A 309 -8.01 1.57 15.94
N SER A 310 -9.15 2.25 15.89
CA SER A 310 -10.31 1.90 15.06
C SER A 310 -10.96 3.17 14.54
N MET A 311 -11.66 3.06 13.42
CA MET A 311 -12.52 4.08 12.83
C MET A 311 -14.00 3.79 13.11
N SER A 312 -14.34 2.54 13.46
CA SER A 312 -15.72 2.10 13.71
C SER A 312 -16.02 1.70 15.15
N LEU A 313 -14.99 1.44 15.96
CA LEU A 313 -15.11 1.09 17.38
C LEU A 313 -14.68 2.25 18.27
N ASP A 314 -15.30 2.36 19.44
CA ASP A 314 -14.82 3.26 20.48
C ASP A 314 -13.51 2.77 21.13
N LEU A 315 -12.82 3.69 21.80
CA LEU A 315 -11.49 3.44 22.38
C LEU A 315 -11.51 2.32 23.43
N ASP A 316 -12.56 2.27 24.25
CA ASP A 316 -12.71 1.29 25.32
C ASP A 316 -12.89 -0.12 24.75
N ARG A 317 -13.62 -0.25 23.63
CA ARG A 317 -13.78 -1.52 22.93
C ARG A 317 -12.46 -1.99 22.32
N VAL A 318 -11.70 -1.11 21.68
CA VAL A 318 -10.36 -1.45 21.14
C VAL A 318 -9.42 -1.86 22.26
N GLN A 319 -9.42 -1.15 23.39
CA GLN A 319 -8.62 -1.50 24.56
C GLN A 319 -9.00 -2.87 25.13
N SER A 320 -10.30 -3.18 25.17
CA SER A 320 -10.81 -4.49 25.63
C SER A 320 -10.35 -5.63 24.72
N LEU A 321 -10.50 -5.48 23.40
CA LEU A 321 -10.05 -6.45 22.42
C LEU A 321 -8.55 -6.69 22.50
N LEU A 322 -7.76 -5.62 22.61
CA LEU A 322 -6.31 -5.73 22.79
C LEU A 322 -5.94 -6.48 24.09
N SER A 323 -6.67 -6.23 25.17
CA SER A 323 -6.46 -6.91 26.45
C SER A 323 -6.77 -8.42 26.34
N GLU A 324 -7.84 -8.79 25.64
CA GLU A 324 -8.18 -10.19 25.37
C GLU A 324 -7.11 -10.90 24.52
N VAL A 325 -6.64 -10.24 23.45
CA VAL A 325 -5.58 -10.74 22.56
C VAL A 325 -4.28 -10.96 23.33
N THR A 326 -3.83 -9.95 24.08
CA THR A 326 -2.57 -10.01 24.82
C THR A 326 -2.60 -11.09 25.90
N ALA A 327 -3.72 -11.24 26.62
CA ALA A 327 -3.92 -12.33 27.56
C ALA A 327 -3.84 -13.70 26.87
N ARG A 328 -4.41 -13.84 25.66
CA ARG A 328 -4.36 -15.07 24.88
C ARG A 328 -2.95 -15.39 24.37
N ILE A 329 -2.20 -14.38 23.90
CA ILE A 329 -0.80 -14.55 23.51
C ILE A 329 0.02 -15.02 24.72
N ALA A 330 -0.14 -14.37 25.88
CA ALA A 330 0.56 -14.75 27.11
C ALA A 330 0.23 -16.18 27.56
N GLN A 331 -1.02 -16.63 27.38
CA GLN A 331 -1.43 -17.99 27.69
C GLN A 331 -0.85 -19.04 26.73
N ALA A 332 -0.78 -18.72 25.43
CA ALA A 332 -0.24 -19.63 24.42
C ALA A 332 1.28 -19.85 24.54
N TYR A 333 1.99 -18.89 25.13
CA TYR A 333 3.45 -18.88 25.27
C TYR A 333 3.90 -18.66 26.73
N PRO A 334 3.63 -19.62 27.63
CA PRO A 334 4.02 -19.49 29.03
C PRO A 334 5.55 -19.57 29.14
N GLY A 335 6.17 -18.46 29.54
CA GLY A 335 7.59 -18.41 29.89
C GLY A 335 8.47 -17.50 29.05
N GLY A 336 7.91 -16.76 28.07
CA GLY A 336 8.68 -15.77 27.33
C GLY A 336 9.81 -16.40 26.51
N ARG A 337 9.60 -16.81 25.25
CA ARG A 337 10.75 -17.17 24.43
C ARG A 337 11.69 -15.96 24.30
N ALA A 338 13.00 -16.19 24.37
CA ALA A 338 13.97 -15.17 24.03
C ALA A 338 13.68 -14.65 22.61
N GLY A 339 13.38 -13.35 22.48
CA GLY A 339 12.91 -12.72 21.23
C GLY A 339 11.39 -12.52 21.15
N GLU A 340 10.61 -12.82 22.18
CA GLU A 340 9.22 -12.38 22.27
C GLU A 340 9.19 -10.88 22.52
N GLY A 341 8.71 -10.13 21.52
CA GLY A 341 8.58 -8.69 21.63
C GLY A 341 7.69 -8.30 22.81
N ASP A 342 7.96 -7.13 23.36
CA ASP A 342 7.32 -6.65 24.57
C ASP A 342 5.86 -6.25 24.28
N LEU A 343 4.90 -7.02 24.81
CA LEU A 343 3.47 -6.71 24.68
C LEU A 343 3.11 -5.36 25.34
N SER A 344 3.97 -4.77 26.16
CA SER A 344 3.76 -3.41 26.68
C SER A 344 3.95 -2.31 25.62
N GLN A 345 4.47 -2.66 24.44
CA GLN A 345 4.64 -1.73 23.30
C GLN A 345 3.32 -1.29 22.65
N PHE A 346 2.21 -1.95 22.94
CA PHE A 346 0.92 -1.55 22.39
C PHE A 346 0.42 -0.25 23.03
N ARG A 347 0.08 0.72 22.18
CA ARG A 347 -0.59 1.96 22.57
C ARG A 347 -1.89 2.10 21.79
N VAL A 348 -3.01 2.08 22.51
CA VAL A 348 -4.30 2.39 21.90
C VAL A 348 -4.47 3.90 21.80
N VAL A 349 -4.86 4.40 20.63
CA VAL A 349 -5.08 5.82 20.38
C VAL A 349 -6.38 6.03 19.61
N ALA A 350 -6.96 7.22 19.73
CA ALA A 350 -8.09 7.59 18.90
C ALA A 350 -7.60 7.89 17.46
N PRO A 351 -8.38 7.60 16.41
CA PRO A 351 -7.93 7.74 15.03
C PRO A 351 -7.51 9.17 14.67
N GLN A 352 -8.20 10.19 15.22
CA GLN A 352 -7.87 11.60 15.03
C GLN A 352 -6.56 12.05 15.69
N SER A 353 -5.98 11.22 16.56
CA SER A 353 -4.69 11.49 17.23
C SER A 353 -3.51 10.82 16.53
N LEU A 354 -3.74 10.13 15.41
CA LEU A 354 -2.66 9.58 14.60
C LEU A 354 -1.81 10.70 14.01
N GLU A 355 -0.50 10.56 14.18
CA GLU A 355 0.49 11.45 13.60
C GLU A 355 0.98 10.89 12.26
N PHE A 356 0.78 11.66 11.21
CA PHE A 356 1.21 11.34 9.86
C PHE A 356 2.57 12.03 9.61
N GLY A 357 3.64 11.31 9.94
CA GLY A 357 5.00 11.82 9.76
C GLY A 357 5.37 11.97 8.28
N ARG A 358 6.13 13.02 7.96
CA ARG A 358 6.61 13.27 6.58
C ARG A 358 7.77 12.37 6.17
N SER A 359 8.46 11.80 7.15
CA SER A 359 9.60 10.91 6.98
C SER A 359 9.18 9.45 6.84
N ASN A 360 10.14 8.61 6.44
CA ASN A 360 10.01 7.16 6.35
C ASN A 360 8.89 6.70 5.41
N LYS A 361 8.52 7.55 4.43
CA LYS A 361 7.54 7.19 3.41
C LYS A 361 8.13 6.16 2.46
N TRP A 362 7.36 5.12 2.18
CA TRP A 362 7.67 4.14 1.15
C TRP A 362 7.20 4.62 -0.20
N GLN A 363 8.00 4.32 -1.19
CA GLN A 363 7.67 4.56 -2.58
C GLN A 363 8.24 3.48 -3.48
N TYR A 364 7.51 3.19 -4.55
CA TYR A 364 7.98 2.32 -5.62
C TYR A 364 8.72 3.15 -6.65
N THR A 365 10.04 3.14 -6.57
CA THR A 365 10.94 3.93 -7.42
C THR A 365 11.41 3.10 -8.60
N VAL A 366 11.66 3.73 -9.74
CA VAL A 366 12.30 3.05 -10.87
C VAL A 366 13.69 2.61 -10.44
N GLN A 367 13.98 1.32 -10.62
CA GLN A 367 15.26 0.72 -10.27
C GLN A 367 16.43 1.53 -10.85
N GLY A 368 17.41 1.85 -10.00
CA GLY A 368 18.59 2.63 -10.37
C GLY A 368 18.35 4.12 -10.67
N GLN A 369 17.11 4.62 -10.56
CA GLN A 369 16.75 6.03 -10.78
C GLN A 369 16.09 6.65 -9.55
N TYR A 370 16.63 6.32 -8.39
CA TYR A 370 16.29 6.95 -7.12
C TYR A 370 17.44 7.83 -6.65
N ALA A 371 17.10 8.90 -5.93
CA ALA A 371 18.06 9.76 -5.25
C ALA A 371 19.16 10.39 -6.12
N THR A 372 18.85 10.78 -7.36
CA THR A 372 19.79 11.56 -8.17
C THR A 372 19.97 12.94 -7.53
N GLN A 373 21.19 13.22 -7.07
CA GLN A 373 21.51 14.46 -6.39
C GLN A 373 22.23 15.45 -7.31
N TRP A 374 21.94 16.73 -7.13
CA TRP A 374 22.71 17.82 -7.71
C TRP A 374 22.69 19.01 -6.76
N SER A 375 23.65 19.91 -6.93
CA SER A 375 23.73 21.12 -6.13
C SER A 375 23.03 22.25 -6.88
N GLU A 376 22.20 23.02 -6.19
CA GLU A 376 21.62 24.25 -6.70
C GLU A 376 21.72 25.39 -5.70
N THR A 377 21.73 26.62 -6.18
CA THR A 377 21.73 27.84 -5.40
C THR A 377 20.28 28.26 -5.12
N VAL A 378 19.90 28.29 -3.84
CA VAL A 378 18.62 28.85 -3.40
C VAL A 378 18.77 30.33 -3.05
N THR A 379 17.70 31.07 -3.29
CA THR A 379 17.49 32.41 -2.73
C THR A 379 16.68 32.26 -1.44
N ASP A 380 17.20 32.76 -0.32
CA ASP A 380 16.49 32.85 0.95
C ASP A 380 16.00 34.29 1.18
N ASP A 381 14.69 34.49 1.15
CA ASP A 381 14.03 35.78 1.45
C ASP A 381 13.31 35.73 2.81
N GLY A 382 14.07 35.46 3.88
CA GLY A 382 13.57 35.58 5.25
C GLY A 382 12.54 34.51 5.63
N GLY A 383 12.77 33.26 5.20
CA GLY A 383 11.93 32.12 5.56
C GLY A 383 11.18 31.47 4.39
N SER A 384 11.33 32.01 3.18
CA SER A 384 10.94 31.34 1.93
C SER A 384 12.19 31.03 1.13
N LEU A 385 12.32 29.78 0.70
CA LEU A 385 13.36 29.36 -0.24
C LEU A 385 12.76 29.33 -1.64
N GLU A 386 13.33 30.11 -2.54
CA GLU A 386 13.04 30.05 -3.96
C GLU A 386 14.23 29.47 -4.71
N TRP A 387 13.97 28.48 -5.56
CA TRP A 387 14.93 28.02 -6.55
C TRP A 387 14.25 27.77 -7.88
N GLU A 388 15.00 27.96 -8.95
CA GLU A 388 14.67 27.50 -10.28
C GLU A 388 15.76 26.53 -10.69
N THR A 389 15.40 25.28 -10.97
CA THR A 389 16.38 24.25 -11.34
C THR A 389 15.86 23.46 -12.51
N LEU A 390 16.78 23.06 -13.39
CA LEU A 390 16.52 22.02 -14.37
C LEU A 390 16.96 20.70 -13.73
N PRO A 391 16.03 19.86 -13.24
CA PRO A 391 16.41 18.57 -12.68
C PRO A 391 17.15 17.78 -13.77
N PRO A 392 18.12 16.92 -13.39
CA PRO A 392 18.82 16.08 -14.35
C PRO A 392 17.79 15.29 -15.16
N ILE A 393 17.99 15.24 -16.48
CA ILE A 393 17.11 14.45 -17.34
C ILE A 393 17.21 13.00 -16.85
N PRO A 394 16.09 12.34 -16.55
CA PRO A 394 16.04 10.91 -16.29
C PRO A 394 16.95 10.14 -17.25
N ALA A 395 17.69 9.15 -16.73
CA ALA A 395 18.49 8.29 -17.58
C ALA A 395 17.54 7.36 -18.37
N VAL A 396 16.99 7.88 -19.48
CA VAL A 396 16.07 7.14 -20.37
C VAL A 396 16.85 6.35 -21.44
N ASP A 397 18.17 6.26 -21.31
CA ASP A 397 19.03 5.58 -22.26
C ASP A 397 18.97 4.05 -22.18
N LEU A 398 18.20 3.52 -21.23
CA LEU A 398 17.77 2.12 -21.20
C LEU A 398 17.15 1.77 -22.56
N THR A 399 17.76 0.81 -23.25
CA THR A 399 17.43 0.42 -24.63
C THR A 399 15.95 0.01 -24.74
N GLU A 400 15.39 -0.47 -23.65
CA GLU A 400 14.03 -0.95 -23.47
C GLU A 400 13.02 0.21 -23.41
N LEU A 401 13.41 1.35 -22.83
CA LEU A 401 12.59 2.56 -22.79
C LEU A 401 12.49 3.23 -24.17
N ARG A 402 13.38 2.93 -25.11
CA ARG A 402 13.31 3.46 -26.49
C ARG A 402 12.21 2.81 -27.33
N ALA A 403 11.83 1.58 -27.01
CA ALA A 403 10.72 0.89 -27.67
C ALA A 403 9.35 1.48 -27.28
N VAL A 404 9.35 2.32 -26.24
CA VAL A 404 8.17 2.90 -25.66
C VAL A 404 7.76 4.20 -26.38
N LYS A 405 6.53 4.24 -26.89
CA LYS A 405 6.00 5.43 -27.58
C LYS A 405 5.63 6.58 -26.65
N ARG A 406 5.25 6.32 -25.39
CA ARG A 406 4.81 7.33 -24.41
C ARG A 406 5.20 6.95 -22.97
N LEU A 407 6.20 7.60 -22.41
CA LEU A 407 6.59 7.43 -21.01
C LEU A 407 6.02 8.56 -20.15
N SER A 408 5.36 8.19 -19.05
CA SER A 408 4.98 9.09 -17.98
C SER A 408 5.44 8.56 -16.62
N TRP A 409 6.34 9.28 -15.97
CA TRP A 409 6.78 9.01 -14.60
C TRP A 409 6.45 10.19 -13.73
N GLN A 410 6.42 9.92 -12.42
CA GLN A 410 6.31 10.97 -11.44
C GLN A 410 7.70 11.26 -10.89
N VAL A 411 8.02 12.53 -10.86
CA VAL A 411 9.28 13.04 -10.31
C VAL A 411 8.99 13.49 -8.90
N GLU A 412 9.68 12.90 -7.94
CA GLU A 412 9.67 13.36 -6.55
C GLU A 412 10.95 14.13 -6.29
N MET A 413 10.81 15.34 -5.77
CA MET A 413 11.93 16.21 -5.41
C MET A 413 11.98 16.34 -3.89
N SER A 414 13.18 16.21 -3.33
CA SER A 414 13.45 16.52 -1.94
C SER A 414 14.67 17.43 -1.80
N LEU A 415 14.63 18.25 -0.77
CA LEU A 415 15.78 18.98 -0.26
C LEU A 415 16.09 18.39 1.12
N PRO A 416 17.19 17.64 1.26
CA PRO A 416 17.65 17.23 2.58
C PRO A 416 17.73 18.44 3.51
N GLU A 417 17.37 18.26 4.79
CA GLU A 417 17.34 19.31 5.82
C GLU A 417 16.19 20.32 5.71
N HIS A 418 15.37 20.25 4.66
CA HIS A 418 14.22 21.13 4.49
C HIS A 418 12.91 20.33 4.44
N ASP A 419 11.92 20.82 5.19
CA ASP A 419 10.56 20.31 5.11
C ASP A 419 9.85 20.87 3.88
N ILE A 420 9.99 20.20 2.74
CA ILE A 420 9.15 20.52 1.57
C ILE A 420 7.72 20.07 1.89
N PRO A 421 6.70 20.96 1.80
CA PRO A 421 5.31 20.54 1.87
C PRO A 421 5.04 19.47 0.80
N GLY A 422 4.29 18.41 1.13
CA GLY A 422 3.84 17.43 0.12
C GLY A 422 3.26 18.17 -1.10
N THR A 423 3.87 17.97 -2.26
CA THR A 423 3.95 18.99 -3.33
C THR A 423 2.79 18.94 -4.31
N ARG A 424 1.75 18.17 -4.06
CA ARG A 424 0.49 18.27 -4.81
C ARG A 424 -0.62 18.53 -3.83
N ALA A 425 -0.81 19.80 -3.49
CA ALA A 425 -2.02 20.27 -2.83
C ALA A 425 -3.24 20.04 -3.74
N VAL A 426 -3.63 18.79 -3.96
CA VAL A 426 -4.96 18.44 -4.45
C VAL A 426 -5.89 19.01 -3.38
N ALA A 427 -6.52 20.14 -3.69
CA ALA A 427 -7.43 20.78 -2.76
C ALA A 427 -8.41 19.72 -2.24
N THR A 428 -8.78 19.77 -0.96
CA THR A 428 -9.64 18.73 -0.37
C THR A 428 -10.98 18.62 -1.11
N SER A 429 -11.47 19.75 -1.64
CA SER A 429 -12.62 19.80 -2.52
C SER A 429 -12.41 19.04 -3.84
N ALA A 430 -11.18 18.97 -4.34
CA ALA A 430 -10.80 18.29 -5.57
C ALA A 430 -10.56 16.78 -5.37
N LEU A 431 -10.25 16.32 -4.15
CA LEU A 431 -10.25 14.88 -3.81
C LEU A 431 -11.65 14.24 -3.94
N LEU A 432 -12.71 15.03 -3.77
CA LEU A 432 -14.10 14.53 -3.70
C LEU A 432 -14.99 14.99 -4.87
N ARG A 433 -14.45 15.71 -5.87
CA ARG A 433 -15.22 16.10 -7.05
C ARG A 433 -15.50 14.91 -7.95
N ARG A 434 -16.73 14.81 -8.45
CA ARG A 434 -17.13 13.82 -9.46
C ARG A 434 -16.36 14.07 -10.77
N GLY A 435 -15.37 13.23 -11.06
CA GLY A 435 -14.88 12.97 -12.42
C GLY A 435 -14.24 14.14 -13.17
N GLU A 436 -13.87 15.24 -12.50
CA GLU A 436 -13.07 16.27 -13.15
C GLU A 436 -11.59 15.87 -13.16
N PRO A 437 -10.89 15.98 -14.30
CA PRO A 437 -9.46 15.82 -14.32
C PRO A 437 -8.82 16.96 -13.52
N LEU A 438 -8.09 16.62 -12.46
CA LEU A 438 -7.09 17.50 -11.86
C LEU A 438 -6.11 17.88 -12.99
N ARG A 439 -6.13 19.15 -13.39
CA ARG A 439 -5.19 19.71 -14.38
C ARG A 439 -4.06 20.41 -13.65
#